data_AF-A0A537D7B1-F1
#
_entry.id   AF-A0A537D7B1-F1
#
_cell.length_a   1.000
_cell.length_b   1.000
_cell.length_c   1.000
_cell.angle_alpha   90.00
_cell.angle_beta   90.00
_cell.angle_gamma   90.00
#
_symmetry.space_group_name_H-M   'P 1'
#
loop_
_entity.id
_entity.type
_entity.pdbx_description
1 polymer ?
#
loop_
_entity_poly.entity_id
_entity_poly.type
_entity_poly.pdbx_seq_one_letter_code
_entity_poly.pdbx_strand_id
1 'polypeptide(L)' 'MSYAHPEVLVSSDWVQQHLNDPKVRIVEVDYDPLANYQLGHVPGAVLFDWKKDLNHPLE' A
#
# COMPACT_ATOMS: atom_id res chain seq x y z
N MET A 1 13.81 -20.87 10.22
CA MET A 1 12.35 -20.98 10.01
C MET A 1 12.02 -20.16 8.76
N SER A 2 11.26 -20.73 7.83
CA SER A 2 10.78 -20.02 6.63
C SER A 2 9.36 -19.52 6.87
N TYR A 3 8.95 -18.44 6.17
CA TYR A 3 7.55 -18.03 6.14
C TYR A 3 6.67 -19.15 5.55
N ALA A 4 5.41 -19.23 5.99
CA ALA A 4 4.44 -20.19 5.46
C ALA A 4 4.03 -19.84 4.01
N HIS A 5 3.92 -18.53 3.72
CA HIS A 5 3.60 -17.97 2.40
C HIS A 5 4.61 -16.85 2.08
N PRO A 6 5.84 -17.17 1.63
CA PRO A 6 6.82 -16.14 1.29
C PRO A 6 6.40 -15.27 0.09
N GLU A 7 5.49 -15.73 -0.75
CA GLU A 7 5.01 -15.04 -1.96
C GLU A 7 4.14 -13.82 -1.69
N VAL A 8 3.59 -13.66 -0.48
CA VAL A 8 2.70 -12.53 -0.14
C VAL A 8 3.45 -11.33 0.45
N LEU A 9 4.75 -11.46 0.71
CA LEU A 9 5.60 -10.39 1.22
C LEU A 9 6.71 -10.11 0.21
N VAL A 10 6.77 -8.87 -0.27
CA VAL A 10 7.75 -8.40 -1.24
C VAL A 10 8.79 -7.48 -0.58
N SER A 11 9.97 -7.38 -1.19
CA SER A 11 10.99 -6.41 -0.78
C SER A 11 10.72 -5.03 -1.37
N SER A 12 11.39 -4.00 -0.83
CA SER A 12 11.39 -2.65 -1.42
C SER A 12 11.92 -2.64 -2.86
N ASP A 13 12.95 -3.43 -3.15
CA ASP A 13 13.53 -3.53 -4.49
C ASP A 13 12.53 -4.10 -5.50
N TRP A 14 11.73 -5.09 -5.07
CA TRP A 14 10.65 -5.63 -5.90
C TRP A 14 9.64 -4.52 -6.24
N VAL A 15 9.23 -3.71 -5.26
CA VAL A 15 8.29 -2.60 -5.49
C VAL A 15 8.88 -1.59 -6.49
N GLN A 16 10.16 -1.22 -6.34
CA GLN A 16 10.83 -0.31 -7.26
C GLN A 16 10.88 -0.86 -8.71
N GLN A 17 11.07 -2.17 -8.88
CA GLN A 17 11.09 -2.82 -10.19
C GLN A 17 9.70 -2.90 -10.85
N HIS A 18 8.62 -2.85 -10.06
CA HIS A 18 7.25 -3.03 -10.54
C HIS A 18 6.42 -1.73 -10.57
N LEU A 19 7.04 -0.56 -10.41
CA LEU A 19 6.34 0.74 -10.41
C LEU A 19 5.45 0.98 -11.65
N ASN A 20 5.82 0.41 -12.80
CA ASN A 20 5.11 0.59 -14.06
C ASN A 20 4.42 -0.71 -14.55
N ASP A 21 4.31 -1.74 -13.72
CA ASP A 21 3.64 -2.98 -14.11
C ASP A 21 2.12 -2.75 -14.20
N PRO A 22 1.49 -2.95 -15.37
CA PRO A 22 0.04 -2.74 -15.52
C PRO A 22 -0.80 -3.69 -14.65
N LYS A 23 -0.23 -4.79 -14.15
CA LYS A 23 -0.89 -5.77 -13.26
C LYS A 23 -0.70 -5.47 -11.77
N VAL A 24 0.12 -4.48 -11.41
CA VAL A 24 0.41 -4.12 -10.02
C VAL A 24 -0.21 -2.75 -9.69
N ARG A 25 -0.77 -2.65 -8.48
CA ARG A 25 -1.19 -1.38 -7.89
C ARG A 25 -0.63 -1.28 -6.48
N ILE A 26 0.04 -0.17 -6.22
CA ILE A 26 0.62 0.13 -4.92
C ILE A 26 -0.40 0.98 -4.16
N VAL A 27 -0.67 0.60 -2.91
CA VAL A 27 -1.62 1.30 -2.04
C VAL A 27 -0.90 1.65 -0.76
N GLU A 28 -1.00 2.90 -0.35
CA GLU A 28 -0.55 3.36 0.96
C GLU A 28 -1.74 3.36 1.94
N VAL A 29 -1.52 2.77 3.12
CA VAL A 29 -2.46 2.77 4.25
C VAL A 29 -1.66 3.18 5.48
N ASP A 30 -2.12 4.22 6.16
CA ASP A 30 -1.46 4.78 7.34
C ASP A 30 -2.48 5.07 8.44
N TYR A 31 -2.03 5.23 9.68
CA TYR A 31 -2.82 5.71 10.79
C TYR A 31 -3.25 7.19 10.63
N ASP A 32 -2.41 8.04 10.05
CA ASP A 32 -2.73 9.42 9.62
C ASP A 32 -2.68 9.52 8.08
N PRO A 33 -3.76 9.11 7.38
CA PRO A 33 -3.69 8.78 5.96
C PRO A 33 -3.32 9.99 5.09
N LEU A 34 -3.93 11.14 5.34
CA LEU A 34 -3.78 12.30 4.47
C LEU A 34 -2.46 13.01 4.70
N ALA A 35 -2.06 13.20 5.96
CA ALA A 35 -0.85 13.95 6.30
C ALA A 35 0.41 13.25 5.79
N ASN A 36 0.52 11.93 6.00
CA ASN A 36 1.71 11.16 5.62
C ASN A 36 1.80 10.97 4.10
N TYR A 37 0.68 10.64 3.45
CA TYR A 37 0.65 10.52 2.00
C TYR A 37 1.06 11.83 1.31
N GLN A 38 0.57 12.98 1.78
CA GLN A 38 0.94 14.28 1.19
C GLN A 38 2.38 14.70 1.44
N LEU A 39 3.01 14.21 2.51
CA LEU A 39 4.43 14.47 2.79
C LEU A 39 5.34 13.80 1.76
N GLY A 40 4.95 12.62 1.30
CA GLY A 40 5.61 11.89 0.23
C GLY A 40 5.24 10.42 0.25
N HIS A 41 5.02 9.85 -0.93
CA HIS A 41 4.60 8.47 -1.12
C HIS A 41 5.36 7.83 -2.29
N VAL A 42 5.27 6.51 -2.40
CA VAL A 42 5.84 5.76 -3.52
C VAL A 42 5.20 6.23 -4.84
N PRO A 43 5.97 6.49 -5.91
CA PRO A 43 5.42 6.96 -7.18
C PRO A 43 4.31 6.06 -7.72
N GLY A 44 3.16 6.65 -8.05
CA GLY A 44 2.00 5.93 -8.59
C GLY A 44 1.18 5.15 -7.55
N ALA A 45 1.56 5.19 -6.27
CA ALA A 45 0.72 4.69 -5.20
C ALA A 45 -0.59 5.48 -5.12
N VAL A 46 -1.65 4.84 -4.61
CA VAL A 46 -2.90 5.50 -4.24
C VAL A 46 -3.10 5.43 -2.73
N LEU A 47 -3.77 6.43 -2.17
CA LEU A 47 -4.14 6.43 -0.76
C LEU A 47 -5.43 5.65 -0.54
N PHE A 48 -5.42 4.71 0.40
CA PHE A 48 -6.63 4.20 1.04
C PHE A 48 -6.74 4.81 2.44
N ASP A 49 -7.69 5.73 2.62
CA ASP A 49 -8.02 6.31 3.92
C ASP A 49 -8.87 5.32 4.69
N TRP A 50 -8.24 4.53 5.57
CA TRP A 50 -8.93 3.46 6.28
C TRP A 50 -10.19 3.92 7.03
N LYS A 51 -10.23 5.18 7.48
CA LYS A 51 -11.38 5.74 8.21
C LYS A 51 -12.60 5.88 7.31
N LYS A 52 -12.38 6.17 6.02
CA LYS A 52 -13.42 6.46 5.04
C LYS A 52 -13.69 5.29 4.09
N ASP A 53 -12.65 4.59 3.68
CA ASP A 53 -12.68 3.68 2.55
C ASP A 53 -12.78 2.20 2.97
N LEU A 54 -12.33 1.86 4.20
CA LEU A 54 -12.20 0.47 4.65
C LEU A 54 -13.14 0.09 5.79
N ASN A 55 -13.65 1.07 6.54
CA ASN A 55 -14.61 0.80 7.61
C ASN A 55 -16.00 0.52 7.05
N HIS A 56 -16.69 -0.41 7.69
CA HIS A 56 -18.11 -0.63 7.41
C HIS A 56 -18.92 0.57 7.95
N PRO A 57 -19.81 1.19 7.16
CA PRO A 57 -20.46 2.46 7.52
C PRO A 57 -21.49 2.38 8.68
N LEU A 58 -21.71 1.21 9.27
CA LEU A 58 -22.77 0.96 10.25
C LEU A 58 -22.31 0.30 11.56
N GLU A 59 -21.00 0.21 11.81
CA GLU A 59 -20.43 -0.14 13.12
C GLU A 59 -19.36 0.88 13.55
#